data_AF-A0A839NLK1-F1
#
_entry.id   AF-A0A839NLK1-F1
#
_cell.length_a   1.000
_cell.length_b   1.000
_cell.length_c   1.000
_cell.angle_alpha   90.00
_cell.angle_beta   90.00
_cell.angle_gamma   90.00
#
_symmetry.space_group_name_H-M   'P 1'
#
loop_
_entity.id
_entity.type
_entity.pdbx_description
1 polymer ?
#
loop_
_entity_poly.entity_id
_entity_poly.type
_entity_poly.pdbx_seq_one_letter_code
_entity_poly.pdbx_strand_id
1 'polypeptide(L)'
;MKNLTTLLILMIPICLYSQEKVILSHTIKMYNEIEISLELENKPNDRFHLIKIDTLTATYSKGQILHNNIFENSFRRANVVARYELEENKKYHKIDIKGTIIYFKPSENKKSYFNLGKLKGLEKNINLIDKSIVKANPTVYFSIVDSANIQKTFPDFRYKTNNGEDYKSIDFKSYDLMYAYRSTKNQDLIIAVNEDLDHGYNNLTLTDKRTNMKYKLIKLKKDMAATEKEEIKIELMIENENSIERIPFDFKNADLK
;
A
#
# COMPACT_ATOMS: atom_id res chain seq x y z
N MET A 1 52.19 41.28 12.23
CA MET A 1 51.34 40.48 11.33
C MET A 1 51.53 39.01 11.66
N LYS A 2 50.42 38.28 11.87
CA LYS A 2 50.26 36.83 11.68
C LYS A 2 51.08 35.92 12.61
N ASN A 3 50.55 34.97 13.37
CA ASN A 3 49.23 34.36 13.43
C ASN A 3 49.05 33.80 14.85
N LEU A 4 48.01 34.27 15.53
CA LEU A 4 47.37 33.45 16.55
C LEU A 4 46.39 32.51 15.84
N THR A 5 46.08 31.43 16.54
CA THR A 5 44.79 30.74 16.58
C THR A 5 44.47 29.65 15.55
N THR A 6 44.30 28.47 16.18
CA THR A 6 43.30 27.42 15.93
C THR A 6 43.52 26.50 14.75
N LEU A 7 44.11 25.36 15.09
CA LEU A 7 43.73 24.04 14.59
C LEU A 7 42.20 23.91 14.69
N LEU A 8 41.50 24.29 13.62
CA LEU A 8 40.11 23.93 13.43
C LEU A 8 40.12 22.43 13.16
N ILE A 9 39.81 21.65 14.18
CA ILE A 9 39.34 20.29 14.02
C ILE A 9 38.12 20.41 13.11
N LEU A 10 38.32 20.16 11.82
CA LEU A 10 37.26 19.80 10.88
C LEU A 10 36.72 18.45 11.38
N MET A 11 35.94 18.51 12.46
CA MET A 11 34.77 17.67 12.61
C MET A 11 33.91 18.00 11.40
N ILE A 12 34.22 17.39 10.25
CA ILE A 12 33.17 17.08 9.30
C ILE A 12 32.22 16.27 10.16
N PRO A 13 31.00 16.73 10.49
CA PRO A 13 29.98 15.78 10.80
C PRO A 13 29.84 15.04 9.48
N ILE A 14 30.55 13.92 9.35
CA ILE A 14 30.11 12.84 8.49
C ILE A 14 28.78 12.52 9.13
N CYS A 15 27.78 13.25 8.65
CA CYS A 15 26.40 12.88 8.75
C CYS A 15 26.38 11.49 8.14
N LEU A 16 26.58 10.50 9.00
CA LEU A 16 26.17 9.12 8.83
C LEU A 16 24.63 9.11 8.83
N TYR A 17 24.01 9.99 8.03
CA TYR A 17 22.72 9.73 7.48
C TYR A 17 22.99 8.67 6.43
N SER A 18 22.62 7.44 6.74
CA SER A 18 22.22 6.48 5.71
C SER A 18 21.33 7.25 4.74
N GLN A 19 21.88 7.74 3.63
CA GLN A 19 21.08 8.25 2.54
C GLN A 19 20.27 7.05 2.07
N GLU A 20 18.99 7.02 2.43
CA GLU A 20 18.09 6.00 1.95
C GLU A 20 18.03 6.15 0.43
N LYS A 21 18.73 5.27 -0.28
CA LYS A 21 18.86 5.36 -1.72
C LYS A 21 17.78 4.51 -2.34
N VAL A 22 16.98 5.11 -3.22
CA VAL A 22 16.11 4.32 -4.09
C VAL A 22 17.00 3.53 -5.05
N ILE A 23 16.76 2.24 -5.16
CA ILE A 23 17.41 1.34 -6.11
C ILE A 23 16.44 1.03 -7.23
N LEU A 24 16.91 1.14 -8.47
CA LEU A 24 16.21 0.57 -9.61
C LEU A 24 16.49 -0.94 -9.66
N SER A 25 15.55 -1.74 -9.15
CA SER A 25 15.68 -3.20 -9.08
C SER A 25 15.75 -3.79 -10.49
N HIS A 26 14.80 -3.42 -11.33
CA HIS A 26 14.81 -3.77 -12.75
C HIS A 26 13.86 -2.90 -13.57
N THR A 27 14.11 -2.95 -14.87
CA THR A 27 13.27 -2.39 -15.93
C THR A 27 13.13 -3.46 -17.01
N ILE A 28 11.94 -4.02 -17.15
CA ILE A 28 11.67 -5.14 -18.07
C ILE A 28 10.68 -4.69 -19.12
N LYS A 29 10.99 -4.97 -20.39
CA LYS A 29 10.06 -4.81 -21.49
C LYS A 29 9.28 -6.11 -21.70
N MET A 30 7.97 -6.04 -21.53
CA MET A 30 7.04 -7.11 -21.90
C MET A 30 6.40 -6.79 -23.26
N TYR A 31 5.47 -7.65 -23.73
CA TYR A 31 4.89 -7.54 -25.07
C TYR A 31 4.29 -6.15 -25.36
N ASN A 32 3.46 -5.64 -24.46
CA ASN A 32 2.73 -4.38 -24.60
C ASN A 32 3.01 -3.38 -23.45
N GLU A 33 3.94 -3.68 -22.54
CA GLU A 33 4.22 -2.85 -21.37
C GLU A 33 5.71 -2.81 -20.99
N ILE A 34 6.10 -1.76 -20.26
CA ILE A 34 7.36 -1.69 -19.51
C ILE A 34 7.03 -1.74 -18.02
N GLU A 35 7.65 -2.68 -17.32
CA GLU A 35 7.62 -2.76 -15.86
C GLU A 35 8.86 -2.10 -15.26
N ILE A 36 8.65 -1.25 -14.26
CA ILE A 36 9.68 -0.57 -13.48
C ILE A 36 9.52 -1.00 -12.02
N SER A 37 10.54 -1.65 -11.47
CA SER A 37 10.58 -2.04 -10.04
C SER A 37 11.61 -1.22 -9.28
N LEU A 38 11.18 -0.62 -8.18
CA LEU A 38 11.99 0.22 -7.29
C LEU A 38 12.02 -0.36 -5.88
N GLU A 39 13.16 -0.23 -5.21
CA GLU A 39 13.41 -0.71 -3.85
C GLU A 39 14.12 0.37 -3.02
N LEU A 40 14.15 0.25 -1.69
CA LEU A 40 15.00 1.08 -0.83
C LEU A 40 16.24 0.29 -0.37
N GLU A 41 17.41 0.89 -0.57
CA GLU A 41 18.69 0.32 -0.16
C GLU A 41 18.77 0.10 1.36
N ASN A 42 19.27 -1.08 1.77
CA ASN A 42 19.55 -1.42 3.17
C ASN A 42 18.34 -1.31 4.13
N LYS A 43 17.11 -1.49 3.63
CA LYS A 43 15.91 -1.48 4.48
C LYS A 43 15.45 -2.88 4.90
N PRO A 44 14.97 -3.04 6.15
CA PRO A 44 14.37 -4.30 6.58
C PRO A 44 13.14 -4.61 5.73
N ASN A 45 12.98 -5.87 5.34
CA ASN A 45 11.80 -6.37 4.66
C ASN A 45 10.73 -6.80 5.68
N ASP A 46 10.35 -5.89 6.58
CA ASP A 46 9.31 -6.13 7.57
C ASP A 46 8.04 -5.33 7.26
N ARG A 47 6.98 -5.61 8.02
CA ARG A 47 5.66 -5.00 7.84
C ARG A 47 5.56 -3.54 8.32
N PHE A 48 6.60 -3.03 8.98
CA PHE A 48 6.68 -1.65 9.48
C PHE A 48 7.58 -0.75 8.63
N HIS A 49 8.10 -1.28 7.53
CA HIS A 49 8.95 -0.57 6.58
C HIS A 49 8.36 -0.68 5.19
N LEU A 50 7.41 0.22 4.93
CA LEU A 50 6.55 0.16 3.76
C LEU A 50 6.90 1.25 2.76
N ILE A 51 6.79 0.95 1.48
CA ILE A 51 7.02 1.92 0.41
C ILE A 51 5.85 1.98 -0.56
N LYS A 52 5.59 3.17 -1.10
CA LYS A 52 4.67 3.41 -2.23
C LYS A 52 5.22 4.49 -3.16
N ILE A 53 4.75 4.51 -4.40
CA ILE A 53 5.15 5.51 -5.39
C ILE A 53 4.28 6.76 -5.17
N ASP A 54 4.90 7.90 -4.89
CA ASP A 54 4.18 9.18 -4.83
C ASP A 54 4.06 9.77 -6.24
N THR A 55 5.22 9.96 -6.86
CA THR A 55 5.33 10.45 -8.23
C THR A 55 6.30 9.58 -9.02
N LEU A 56 5.99 9.32 -10.29
CA LEU A 56 6.86 8.61 -11.20
C LEU A 56 6.65 9.13 -12.62
N THR A 57 7.74 9.47 -13.28
CA THR A 57 7.77 9.86 -14.69
C THR A 57 8.83 9.02 -15.40
N ALA A 58 8.40 8.26 -16.39
CA ALA A 58 9.28 7.53 -17.30
C ALA A 58 9.27 8.23 -18.67
N THR A 59 10.45 8.52 -19.21
CA THR A 59 10.63 9.21 -20.50
C THR A 59 11.50 8.34 -21.40
N TYR A 60 11.11 8.12 -22.65
CA TYR A 60 11.94 7.35 -23.60
C TYR A 60 12.84 8.27 -24.44
N SER A 61 13.74 7.67 -25.23
CA SER A 61 14.82 8.36 -25.98
C SER A 61 14.45 9.58 -26.84
N LYS A 62 13.18 9.77 -27.23
CA LYS A 62 12.71 10.98 -27.94
C LYS A 62 12.19 12.08 -27.01
N GLY A 63 12.35 11.94 -25.69
CA GLY A 63 11.88 12.90 -24.70
C GLY A 63 10.38 12.86 -24.42
N GLN A 64 9.63 11.87 -24.93
CA GLN A 64 8.20 11.76 -24.64
C GLN A 64 7.94 10.87 -23.42
N ILE A 65 6.91 11.25 -22.65
CA ILE A 65 6.50 10.59 -21.41
C ILE A 65 5.72 9.32 -21.74
N LEU A 66 5.99 8.24 -21.02
CA LEU A 66 5.20 7.01 -21.09
C LEU A 66 3.89 7.16 -20.31
N HIS A 67 2.79 6.65 -20.86
CA HIS A 67 1.48 6.69 -20.20
C HIS A 67 1.36 5.56 -19.17
N ASN A 68 1.06 5.93 -17.93
CA ASN A 68 0.96 5.00 -16.81
C ASN A 68 -0.48 4.49 -16.71
N ASN A 69 -0.68 3.19 -16.88
CA ASN A 69 -2.01 2.61 -16.91
C ASN A 69 -2.24 1.59 -15.78
N ILE A 70 -1.18 1.07 -15.16
CA ILE A 70 -1.29 -0.01 -14.18
C ILE A 70 -0.25 0.21 -13.06
N PHE A 71 -0.61 1.07 -12.10
CA PHE A 71 0.03 1.08 -10.79
C PHE A 71 -1.03 1.34 -9.73
N GLU A 72 -1.19 0.41 -8.80
CA GLU A 72 -1.99 0.66 -7.60
C GLU A 72 -1.07 1.26 -6.54
N ASN A 73 -1.35 2.50 -6.14
CA ASN A 73 -0.68 3.16 -5.02
C ASN A 73 -1.13 2.52 -3.70
N SER A 74 -0.55 1.36 -3.43
CA SER A 74 -0.65 0.64 -2.16
C SER A 74 0.74 0.48 -1.58
N PHE A 75 0.84 0.54 -0.26
CA PHE A 75 2.08 0.21 0.43
C PHE A 75 2.49 -1.25 0.19
N ARG A 76 3.75 -1.45 -0.20
CA ARG A 76 4.38 -2.75 -0.41
C ARG A 76 5.58 -2.92 0.51
N ARG A 77 5.90 -4.18 0.81
CA ARG A 77 7.15 -4.55 1.51
C ARG A 77 8.28 -4.62 0.49
N ALA A 78 9.46 -4.11 0.84
CA ALA A 78 10.70 -4.12 0.05
C ALA A 78 10.68 -3.40 -1.31
N ASN A 79 9.73 -3.68 -2.20
CA ASN A 79 9.70 -3.18 -3.58
C ASN A 79 8.33 -2.61 -4.00
N VAL A 80 8.35 -1.65 -4.91
CA VAL A 80 7.15 -1.09 -5.58
C VAL A 80 7.31 -1.18 -7.09
N VAL A 81 6.22 -1.47 -7.78
CA VAL A 81 6.21 -1.71 -9.22
C VAL A 81 5.23 -0.77 -9.91
N ALA A 82 5.63 -0.23 -11.06
CA ALA A 82 4.77 0.51 -11.96
C ALA A 82 4.88 -0.05 -13.38
N ARG A 83 3.76 -0.08 -14.11
CA ARG A 83 3.70 -0.55 -15.49
C ARG A 83 3.17 0.52 -16.43
N TYR A 84 3.89 0.70 -17.53
CA TYR A 84 3.62 1.67 -18.57
C TYR A 84 3.26 0.97 -19.87
N GLU A 85 2.17 1.34 -20.51
CA GLU A 85 1.83 0.80 -21.83
C GLU A 85 2.79 1.31 -22.91
N LEU A 86 3.02 0.46 -23.90
CA LEU A 86 3.84 0.76 -25.06
C LEU A 86 2.97 1.07 -26.27
N GLU A 87 3.31 2.12 -27.00
CA GLU A 87 2.79 2.32 -28.35
C GLU A 87 3.40 1.30 -29.33
N GLU A 88 2.54 0.63 -30.10
CA GLU A 88 2.83 -0.59 -30.90
C GLU A 88 3.93 -0.45 -31.98
N ASN A 89 4.44 0.75 -32.25
CA ASN A 89 5.42 1.00 -33.33
C ASN A 89 6.67 1.77 -32.89
N LYS A 90 6.88 1.91 -31.58
CA LYS A 90 8.03 2.65 -31.03
C LYS A 90 9.13 1.72 -30.52
N LYS A 91 10.37 2.14 -30.75
CA LYS A 91 11.58 1.46 -30.25
C LYS A 91 11.92 2.00 -28.86
N TYR A 92 11.66 1.20 -27.84
CA TYR A 92 12.06 1.46 -26.46
C TYR A 92 13.30 0.62 -26.15
N HIS A 93 14.45 1.28 -25.94
CA HIS A 93 15.71 0.59 -25.56
C HIS A 93 16.25 1.11 -24.22
N LYS A 94 16.13 2.42 -23.98
CA LYS A 94 16.49 3.07 -22.72
C LYS A 94 15.38 4.00 -22.28
N ILE A 95 15.24 4.16 -20.97
CA ILE A 95 14.28 5.09 -20.35
C ILE A 95 14.97 5.88 -19.23
N ASP A 96 14.58 7.15 -19.10
CA ASP A 96 14.86 7.96 -17.92
C ASP A 96 13.69 7.85 -16.95
N ILE A 97 13.98 7.67 -15.67
CA ILE A 97 12.99 7.41 -14.63
C ILE A 97 13.26 8.35 -13.46
N LYS A 98 12.32 9.24 -13.15
CA LYS A 98 12.42 10.15 -12.00
C LYS A 98 11.14 10.19 -11.20
N GLY A 99 11.23 10.51 -9.93
CA GLY A 99 10.06 10.55 -9.07
C GLY A 99 10.35 10.69 -7.59
N THR A 100 9.39 10.27 -6.77
CA THR A 100 9.47 10.25 -5.31
C THR A 100 8.80 9.00 -4.78
N ILE A 101 9.47 8.29 -3.87
CA ILE A 101 8.88 7.22 -3.07
C ILE A 101 8.46 7.80 -1.72
N ILE A 102 7.29 7.40 -1.24
CA ILE A 102 6.90 7.56 0.16
C ILE A 102 7.37 6.33 0.92
N TYR A 103 8.28 6.54 1.86
CA TYR A 103 8.67 5.56 2.87
C TYR A 103 7.85 5.79 4.14
N PHE A 104 7.03 4.81 4.49
CA PHE A 104 6.15 4.87 5.64
C PHE A 104 6.66 3.95 6.74
N LYS A 105 6.93 4.56 7.90
CA LYS A 105 7.34 3.87 9.12
C LYS A 105 6.25 4.02 10.20
N PRO A 106 5.23 3.13 10.21
CA PRO A 106 4.19 3.14 11.23
C PRO A 106 4.77 3.07 12.66
N SER A 107 4.18 3.83 13.58
CA SER A 107 4.61 3.90 14.98
C SER A 107 3.48 4.38 15.89
N GLU A 108 3.35 3.78 17.08
CA GLU A 108 2.38 4.21 18.11
C GLU A 108 2.64 5.67 18.52
N ASN A 109 3.90 6.03 18.74
CA ASN A 109 4.30 7.38 19.15
C ASN A 109 3.92 8.45 18.11
N LYS A 110 3.91 8.08 16.83
CA LYS A 110 3.52 8.94 15.70
C LYS A 110 2.03 8.82 15.35
N LYS A 111 1.26 8.07 16.15
CA LYS A 111 -0.17 7.81 15.96
C LYS A 111 -0.48 7.28 14.55
N SER A 112 0.41 6.44 14.03
CA SER A 112 0.29 5.83 12.70
C SER A 112 0.24 4.31 12.75
N TYR A 113 0.29 3.71 13.94
CA TYR A 113 0.12 2.28 14.16
C TYR A 113 -0.78 2.03 15.38
N PHE A 114 -1.71 1.09 15.24
CA PHE A 114 -2.70 0.75 16.25
C PHE A 114 -2.89 -0.77 16.27
N ASN A 115 -2.58 -1.39 17.40
CA ASN A 115 -2.94 -2.78 17.64
C ASN A 115 -4.36 -2.83 18.22
N LEU A 116 -5.32 -3.31 17.42
CA LEU A 116 -6.72 -3.42 17.87
C LEU A 116 -6.93 -4.68 18.72
N GLY A 117 -6.02 -5.66 18.65
CA GLY A 117 -6.12 -6.92 19.36
C GLY A 117 -6.92 -7.98 18.58
N LYS A 118 -7.53 -8.90 19.32
CA LYS A 118 -8.22 -10.08 18.76
C LYS A 118 -9.65 -9.77 18.33
N LEU A 119 -10.12 -10.41 17.27
CA LEU A 119 -11.46 -10.24 16.70
C LEU A 119 -12.58 -10.43 17.73
N LYS A 120 -12.42 -11.36 18.68
CA LYS A 120 -13.38 -11.59 19.77
C LYS A 120 -13.69 -10.35 20.61
N GLY A 121 -12.68 -9.49 20.82
CA GLY A 121 -12.80 -8.28 21.63
C GLY A 121 -13.22 -7.04 20.85
N LEU A 122 -13.38 -7.14 19.53
CA LEU A 122 -13.70 -6.00 18.68
C LEU A 122 -15.21 -5.87 18.47
N GLU A 123 -15.72 -4.67 18.77
CA GLU A 123 -17.08 -4.30 18.40
C GLU A 123 -17.24 -4.28 16.88
N LYS A 124 -18.40 -4.75 16.41
CA LYS A 124 -18.71 -4.86 14.98
C LYS A 124 -19.59 -3.70 14.54
N ASN A 125 -19.47 -3.33 13.27
CA ASN A 125 -20.27 -2.33 12.57
C ASN A 125 -20.13 -0.92 13.15
N ILE A 126 -19.00 -0.63 13.79
CA ILE A 126 -18.64 0.70 14.30
C ILE A 126 -17.25 1.10 13.82
N ASN A 127 -16.96 2.40 13.80
CA ASN A 127 -15.61 2.87 13.50
C ASN A 127 -14.68 2.56 14.68
N LEU A 128 -13.67 1.72 14.43
CA LEU A 128 -12.67 1.30 15.42
C LEU A 128 -11.44 2.21 15.48
N ILE A 129 -11.42 3.29 14.68
CA ILE A 129 -10.35 4.27 14.71
C ILE A 129 -10.66 5.34 15.75
N ASP A 130 -9.66 5.65 16.58
CA ASP A 130 -9.79 6.63 17.65
C ASP A 130 -10.33 7.98 17.15
N LYS A 131 -11.27 8.56 17.91
CA LYS A 131 -11.96 9.80 17.51
C LYS A 131 -11.00 10.97 17.31
N SER A 132 -9.90 11.05 18.04
CA SER A 132 -8.90 12.11 17.85
C SER A 132 -8.18 11.99 16.51
N ILE A 133 -7.95 10.76 16.04
CA ILE A 133 -7.35 10.49 14.72
C ILE A 133 -8.35 10.80 13.62
N VAL A 134 -9.61 10.39 13.78
CA VAL A 134 -10.68 10.69 12.83
C VAL A 134 -10.93 12.20 12.71
N LYS A 135 -10.82 12.95 13.82
CA LYS A 135 -10.93 14.43 13.77
C LYS A 135 -9.83 15.07 12.91
N ALA A 136 -8.60 14.56 12.98
CA ALA A 136 -7.50 15.04 12.15
C ALA A 136 -7.60 14.55 10.70
N ASN A 137 -8.18 13.35 10.50
CA ASN A 137 -8.27 12.67 9.21
C ASN A 137 -9.71 12.17 8.98
N PRO A 138 -10.67 13.06 8.67
CA PRO A 138 -12.10 12.73 8.64
C PRO A 138 -12.49 11.71 7.56
N THR A 139 -11.60 11.47 6.61
CA THR A 139 -11.77 10.49 5.53
C THR A 139 -11.37 9.08 5.95
N VAL A 140 -10.64 8.91 7.06
CA VAL A 140 -10.18 7.61 7.55
C VAL A 140 -11.31 6.88 8.28
N TYR A 141 -11.53 5.63 7.91
CA TYR A 141 -12.54 4.77 8.52
C TYR A 141 -12.07 3.32 8.49
N PHE A 142 -12.29 2.60 9.59
CA PHE A 142 -12.14 1.15 9.65
C PHE A 142 -13.18 0.54 10.59
N SER A 143 -13.81 -0.54 10.16
CA SER A 143 -14.78 -1.30 10.96
C SER A 143 -14.63 -2.77 10.64
N ILE A 144 -14.65 -3.62 11.67
CA ILE A 144 -15.06 -5.00 11.49
C ILE A 144 -16.56 -4.99 11.19
N VAL A 145 -17.02 -5.75 10.21
CA VAL A 145 -18.45 -5.81 9.84
C VAL A 145 -18.95 -7.24 9.84
N ASP A 146 -20.24 -7.43 10.07
CA ASP A 146 -20.88 -8.73 9.95
C ASP A 146 -21.61 -8.90 8.60
N SER A 147 -22.02 -10.13 8.33
CA SER A 147 -22.72 -10.49 7.08
C SER A 147 -24.03 -9.73 6.90
N ALA A 148 -24.72 -9.36 7.99
CA ALA A 148 -25.99 -8.64 7.91
C ALA A 148 -25.77 -7.19 7.47
N ASN A 149 -24.70 -6.55 7.94
CA ASN A 149 -24.28 -5.23 7.48
C ASN A 149 -23.91 -5.22 5.99
N ILE A 150 -23.17 -6.24 5.53
CA ILE A 150 -22.85 -6.39 4.10
C ILE A 150 -24.12 -6.59 3.27
N GLN A 151 -25.00 -7.50 3.68
CA GLN A 151 -26.26 -7.78 2.98
C GLN A 151 -27.15 -6.54 2.87
N LYS A 152 -27.19 -5.70 3.90
CA LYS A 152 -27.93 -4.43 3.86
C LYS A 152 -27.32 -3.43 2.87
N THR A 153 -26.00 -3.41 2.74
CA THR A 153 -25.28 -2.50 1.85
C THR A 153 -25.36 -2.97 0.39
N PHE A 154 -25.34 -4.29 0.17
CA PHE A 154 -25.35 -4.92 -1.15
C PHE A 154 -26.45 -5.98 -1.27
N PRO A 155 -27.75 -5.60 -1.17
CA PRO A 155 -28.85 -6.55 -1.06
C PRO A 155 -29.01 -7.46 -2.28
N ASP A 156 -28.71 -6.95 -3.47
CA ASP A 156 -28.91 -7.64 -4.74
C ASP A 156 -27.59 -8.11 -5.37
N PHE A 157 -26.50 -8.20 -4.60
CA PHE A 157 -25.21 -8.58 -5.15
C PHE A 157 -25.23 -10.03 -5.64
N ARG A 158 -24.89 -10.19 -6.92
CA ARG A 158 -24.69 -11.48 -7.57
C ARG A 158 -23.44 -11.42 -8.42
N TYR A 159 -22.77 -12.54 -8.58
CA TYR A 159 -21.53 -12.62 -9.34
C TYR A 159 -21.52 -13.86 -10.25
N LYS A 160 -20.70 -13.81 -11.29
CA LYS A 160 -20.34 -14.95 -12.12
C LYS A 160 -18.82 -15.04 -12.19
N THR A 161 -18.28 -16.24 -12.09
CA THR A 161 -16.83 -16.48 -12.23
C THR A 161 -16.42 -16.70 -13.68
N ASN A 162 -17.34 -17.21 -14.50
CA ASN A 162 -17.11 -17.53 -15.91
C ASN A 162 -18.27 -17.00 -16.77
N ASN A 163 -18.00 -16.73 -18.05
CA ASN A 163 -19.00 -16.19 -18.97
C ASN A 163 -20.15 -17.15 -19.32
N GLY A 164 -19.98 -18.46 -19.07
CA GLY A 164 -21.01 -19.48 -19.29
C GLY A 164 -21.81 -19.87 -18.05
N GLU A 165 -21.60 -19.21 -16.91
CA GLU A 165 -22.33 -19.50 -15.66
C GLU A 165 -23.40 -18.45 -15.37
N ASP A 166 -24.52 -18.90 -14.80
CA ASP A 166 -25.54 -18.02 -14.24
C ASP A 166 -24.99 -17.21 -13.06
N TYR A 167 -25.55 -16.02 -12.87
CA TYR A 167 -25.26 -15.19 -11.71
C TYR A 167 -25.68 -15.91 -10.42
N LYS A 168 -24.72 -16.10 -9.52
CA LYS A 168 -24.92 -16.74 -8.22
C LYS A 168 -25.02 -15.68 -7.13
N SER A 169 -25.95 -15.91 -6.21
CA SER A 169 -25.99 -15.19 -4.94
C SER A 169 -24.77 -15.57 -4.10
N ILE A 170 -24.30 -14.63 -3.30
CA ILE A 170 -23.16 -14.84 -2.41
C ILE A 170 -23.63 -15.17 -1.00
N ASP A 171 -23.01 -16.16 -0.37
CA ASP A 171 -23.16 -16.37 1.07
C ASP A 171 -22.07 -15.61 1.83
N PHE A 172 -22.41 -14.41 2.32
CA PHE A 172 -21.51 -13.58 3.12
C PHE A 172 -21.10 -14.24 4.44
N LYS A 173 -21.87 -15.19 4.98
CA LYS A 173 -21.51 -15.89 6.22
C LYS A 173 -20.33 -16.85 6.03
N SER A 174 -20.05 -17.25 4.79
CA SER A 174 -18.97 -18.18 4.45
C SER A 174 -17.55 -17.58 4.54
N TYR A 175 -17.43 -16.31 4.92
CA TYR A 175 -16.15 -15.60 5.07
C TYR A 175 -15.68 -15.57 6.53
N ASP A 176 -14.36 -15.71 6.71
CA ASP A 176 -13.72 -15.77 8.03
C ASP A 176 -13.61 -14.38 8.64
N LEU A 177 -13.26 -13.37 7.84
CA LEU A 177 -13.13 -11.98 8.26
C LEU A 177 -13.81 -11.07 7.25
N MET A 178 -14.55 -10.08 7.75
CA MET A 178 -15.12 -9.02 6.93
C MET A 178 -14.83 -7.69 7.60
N TYR A 179 -14.29 -6.74 6.83
CA TYR A 179 -14.07 -5.39 7.30
C TYR A 179 -14.41 -4.37 6.22
N ALA A 180 -14.84 -3.20 6.68
CA ALA A 180 -15.10 -2.04 5.87
C ALA A 180 -14.04 -0.98 6.15
N TYR A 181 -13.56 -0.32 5.11
CA TYR A 181 -12.56 0.71 5.24
C TYR A 181 -12.71 1.79 4.18
N ARG A 182 -12.16 2.97 4.46
CA ARG A 182 -12.07 4.07 3.51
C ARG A 182 -10.65 4.61 3.52
N SER A 183 -10.05 4.67 2.34
CA SER A 183 -8.78 5.35 2.07
C SER A 183 -8.99 6.40 0.97
N THR A 184 -8.12 7.40 0.94
CA THR A 184 -8.12 8.44 -0.09
C THR A 184 -6.72 8.59 -0.66
N LYS A 185 -6.59 9.29 -1.78
CA LYS A 185 -5.27 9.54 -2.41
C LYS A 185 -4.24 10.14 -1.45
N ASN A 186 -4.68 10.95 -0.51
CA ASN A 186 -3.80 11.69 0.42
C ASN A 186 -3.63 10.97 1.76
N GLN A 187 -4.30 9.84 1.96
CA GLN A 187 -4.44 9.22 3.27
C GLN A 187 -4.81 7.75 3.10
N ASP A 188 -3.80 6.89 3.16
CA ASP A 188 -3.96 5.45 3.12
C ASP A 188 -4.15 4.82 4.50
N LEU A 189 -4.78 3.65 4.49
CA LEU A 189 -4.98 2.77 5.63
C LEU A 189 -4.54 1.37 5.22
N ILE A 190 -3.55 0.83 5.93
CA ILE A 190 -3.05 -0.52 5.75
C ILE A 190 -3.59 -1.37 6.91
N ILE A 191 -4.09 -2.55 6.59
CA ILE A 191 -4.65 -3.48 7.57
C ILE A 191 -3.79 -4.74 7.58
N ALA A 192 -3.21 -5.05 8.75
CA ALA A 192 -2.54 -6.32 8.98
C ALA A 192 -3.48 -7.28 9.70
N VAL A 193 -3.52 -8.53 9.25
CA VAL A 193 -4.31 -9.60 9.84
C VAL A 193 -3.37 -10.72 10.21
N ASN A 194 -3.29 -11.07 11.50
CA ASN A 194 -2.29 -12.01 12.03
C ASN A 194 -0.87 -11.67 11.55
N GLU A 195 -0.51 -10.39 11.66
CA GLU A 195 0.80 -9.85 11.24
C GLU A 195 1.04 -9.82 9.72
N ASP A 196 0.10 -10.29 8.91
CA ASP A 196 0.22 -10.32 7.46
C ASP A 196 -0.52 -9.16 6.77
N LEU A 197 0.20 -8.50 5.86
CA LEU A 197 -0.30 -7.42 5.03
C LEU A 197 -1.04 -7.94 3.80
N ASP A 198 -0.70 -9.15 3.33
CA ASP A 198 -1.35 -9.81 2.20
C ASP A 198 -2.06 -11.09 2.65
N HIS A 199 -3.15 -10.90 3.37
CA HIS A 199 -3.85 -11.97 4.07
C HIS A 199 -4.98 -12.60 3.23
N GLY A 200 -5.12 -13.92 3.37
CA GLY A 200 -6.21 -14.72 2.82
C GLY A 200 -5.95 -15.28 1.43
N TYR A 201 -6.74 -16.28 1.04
CA TYR A 201 -6.57 -17.04 -0.21
C TYR A 201 -7.75 -16.91 -1.18
N ASN A 202 -8.87 -16.33 -0.72
CA ASN A 202 -10.03 -16.06 -1.56
C ASN A 202 -10.73 -14.80 -1.05
N ASN A 203 -10.29 -13.67 -1.58
CA ASN A 203 -10.69 -12.34 -1.14
C ASN A 203 -11.64 -11.72 -2.14
N LEU A 204 -12.74 -11.17 -1.65
CA LEU A 204 -13.65 -10.35 -2.45
C LEU A 204 -13.61 -8.92 -1.90
N THR A 205 -13.39 -7.95 -2.79
CA THR A 205 -13.51 -6.53 -2.45
C THR A 205 -14.73 -5.95 -3.14
N LEU A 206 -15.68 -5.47 -2.35
CA LEU A 206 -16.87 -4.74 -2.82
C LEU A 206 -16.67 -3.25 -2.55
N THR A 207 -17.14 -2.39 -3.45
CA THR A 207 -17.08 -0.93 -3.25
C THR A 207 -18.49 -0.38 -3.29
N ASP A 208 -18.92 0.27 -2.20
CA ASP A 208 -20.13 1.09 -2.20
C ASP A 208 -19.84 2.40 -2.92
N LYS A 209 -20.36 2.54 -4.14
CA LYS A 209 -20.16 3.73 -4.97
C LYS A 209 -20.71 5.02 -4.35
N ARG A 210 -21.69 4.93 -3.44
CA ARG A 210 -22.29 6.10 -2.80
C ARG A 210 -21.39 6.69 -1.73
N THR A 211 -20.71 5.84 -0.95
CA THR A 211 -19.90 6.26 0.20
C THR A 211 -18.40 6.16 -0.06
N ASN A 212 -17.99 5.55 -1.19
CA ASN A 212 -16.62 5.13 -1.49
C ASN A 212 -16.01 4.20 -0.43
N MET A 213 -16.86 3.52 0.35
CA MET A 213 -16.42 2.54 1.32
C MET A 213 -16.09 1.22 0.62
N LYS A 214 -14.91 0.68 0.91
CA LYS A 214 -14.47 -0.63 0.43
C LYS A 214 -14.75 -1.66 1.52
N TYR A 215 -15.30 -2.79 1.13
CA TYR A 215 -15.61 -3.92 1.98
C TYR A 215 -14.77 -5.09 1.53
N LYS A 216 -13.86 -5.57 2.37
CA LYS A 216 -13.04 -6.75 2.09
C LYS A 216 -13.60 -7.94 2.86
N LEU A 217 -13.95 -8.99 2.11
CA LEU A 217 -14.44 -10.26 2.62
C LEU A 217 -13.37 -11.31 2.36
N ILE A 218 -12.89 -11.96 3.41
CA ILE A 218 -11.64 -12.72 3.39
C ILE A 218 -11.91 -14.14 3.89
N LYS A 219 -11.41 -15.12 3.13
CA LYS A 219 -11.15 -16.46 3.65
C LYS A 219 -9.68 -16.59 4.00
N LEU A 220 -9.40 -16.87 5.26
CA LEU A 220 -8.05 -16.95 5.82
C LEU A 220 -7.53 -18.39 5.80
N LYS A 221 -8.39 -19.36 6.13
CA LYS A 221 -8.01 -20.77 6.16
C LYS A 221 -9.20 -21.64 5.78
N LYS A 222 -8.95 -22.72 5.04
CA LYS A 222 -9.98 -23.72 4.75
C LYS A 222 -10.44 -24.37 6.06
N ASP A 223 -11.75 -24.48 6.26
CA ASP A 223 -12.37 -25.14 7.41
C ASP A 223 -11.91 -24.56 8.76
N MET A 224 -11.76 -23.23 8.83
CA MET A 224 -11.38 -22.53 10.07
C MET A 224 -12.41 -22.77 11.17
N ALA A 225 -11.95 -23.19 12.35
CA ALA A 225 -12.82 -23.35 13.51
C ALA A 225 -13.29 -21.97 14.03
N ALA A 226 -14.49 -21.93 14.62
CA ALA A 226 -15.03 -20.70 15.19
C ALA A 226 -14.11 -20.09 16.26
N THR A 227 -13.44 -20.92 17.07
CA THR A 227 -12.46 -20.49 18.06
C THR A 227 -11.19 -19.92 17.43
N GLU A 228 -10.72 -20.48 16.31
CA GLU A 228 -9.58 -19.91 15.56
C GLU A 228 -9.94 -18.52 15.00
N LYS A 229 -11.18 -18.35 14.52
CA LYS A 229 -11.68 -17.07 14.01
C LYS A 229 -11.73 -15.98 15.09
N GLU A 230 -12.08 -16.34 16.32
CA GLU A 230 -12.08 -15.41 17.47
C GLU A 230 -10.68 -14.87 17.80
N GLU A 231 -9.63 -15.63 17.48
CA GLU A 231 -8.24 -15.35 17.82
C GLU A 231 -7.50 -14.52 16.75
N ILE A 232 -8.15 -14.22 15.63
CA ILE A 232 -7.58 -13.38 14.55
C ILE A 232 -7.18 -12.01 15.12
N LYS A 233 -5.91 -11.63 14.99
CA LYS A 233 -5.38 -10.33 15.38
C LYS A 233 -5.54 -9.31 14.26
N ILE A 234 -5.96 -8.10 14.60
CA ILE A 234 -6.12 -6.98 13.67
C ILE A 234 -5.24 -5.83 14.12
N GLU A 235 -4.43 -5.32 13.20
CA GLU A 235 -3.63 -4.11 13.40
C GLU A 235 -3.86 -3.15 12.24
N LEU A 236 -3.83 -1.86 12.54
CA LEU A 236 -4.01 -0.78 11.57
C LEU A 236 -2.74 0.05 11.48
N MET A 237 -2.37 0.41 10.26
CA MET A 237 -1.36 1.42 10.01
C MET A 237 -2.00 2.54 9.20
N ILE A 238 -1.94 3.76 9.72
CA ILE A 238 -2.58 4.94 9.14
C ILE A 238 -1.47 5.86 8.68
N GLU A 239 -1.42 6.16 7.39
CA GLU A 239 -0.47 7.12 6.84
C GLU A 239 -0.63 8.48 7.54
N ASN A 240 0.44 9.18 7.87
CA ASN A 240 0.33 10.60 8.24
C ASN A 240 1.69 11.27 8.05
N GLU A 241 1.70 12.61 7.95
CA GLU A 241 2.93 13.38 7.69
C GLU A 241 4.05 13.14 8.71
N ASN A 242 3.72 12.75 9.96
CA ASN A 242 4.72 12.48 10.99
C ASN A 242 5.43 11.12 10.80
N SER A 243 4.86 10.22 9.99
CA SER A 243 5.30 8.83 9.84
C SER A 243 5.77 8.48 8.43
N ILE A 244 5.74 9.45 7.52
CA ILE A 244 6.25 9.30 6.16
C ILE A 244 7.53 10.11 5.95
N GLU A 245 8.41 9.57 5.13
CA GLU A 245 9.55 10.24 4.54
C GLU A 245 9.41 10.20 3.02
N ARG A 246 9.68 11.31 2.34
CA ARG A 246 9.60 11.41 0.88
C ARG A 246 11.00 11.43 0.31
N ILE A 247 11.33 10.41 -0.48
CA ILE A 247 12.68 10.18 -0.98
C ILE A 247 12.67 10.36 -2.50
N PRO A 248 13.26 11.45 -3.02
CA PRO A 248 13.34 11.68 -4.46
C PRO A 248 14.38 10.75 -5.11
N PHE A 249 14.17 10.45 -6.39
CA PHE A 249 15.12 9.68 -7.20
C PHE A 249 15.13 10.11 -8.67
N ASP A 250 16.25 9.90 -9.33
CA ASP A 250 16.44 10.18 -10.76
C ASP A 250 17.46 9.18 -11.37
N PHE A 251 16.96 8.22 -12.13
CA PHE A 251 17.74 7.24 -12.88
C PHE A 251 17.78 7.67 -14.35
N LYS A 252 18.99 7.86 -14.88
CA LYS A 252 19.21 8.17 -16.30
C LYS A 252 19.61 6.94 -17.07
N ASN A 253 19.14 6.84 -18.32
CA ASN A 253 19.53 5.84 -19.29
C ASN A 253 19.37 4.39 -18.79
N ALA A 254 18.31 4.09 -18.04
CA ALA A 254 18.01 2.74 -17.58
C ALA A 254 17.76 1.79 -18.76
N ASP A 255 18.47 0.67 -18.77
CA ASP A 255 18.39 -0.31 -19.85
C ASP A 255 17.15 -1.21 -19.71
N LEU A 256 16.36 -1.28 -20.77
CA LEU A 256 15.23 -2.20 -20.82
C LEU A 256 15.75 -3.61 -21.11
N LYS A 257 15.59 -4.50 -20.13
CA LYS A 257 15.86 -5.94 -20.29
C LYS A 257 14.71 -6.63 -20.99
#